data_AF-A0A7S0PYS9-F1
#
_entry.id   AF-A0A7S0PYS9-F1
#
_cell.length_a   1.000
_cell.length_b   1.000
_cell.length_c   1.000
_cell.angle_alpha   90.00
_cell.angle_beta   90.00
_cell.angle_gamma   90.00
#
_symmetry.space_group_name_H-M   'P 1'
#
loop_
_entity.id
_entity.type
_entity.pdbx_description
1 polymer ?
#
loop_
_entity_poly.entity_id
_entity_poly.type
_entity_poly.pdbx_seq_one_letter_code
_entity_poly.pdbx_strand_id
1 'polypeptide(L)'
;TKLGPDESLTYLLPIADHGQLFECAKDGVLLCKLINVAVPETIDERVINVNPRNTFHVTENHNLALNAAKSIGLTVVNIGSQDLIEARPHLVLGLVWQM
;
A
#
# COMPACT_ATOMS: atom_id res chain seq x y z
N THR A 1 2.12 17.80 5.20
CA THR A 1 2.82 16.53 5.52
C THR A 1 1.83 15.63 6.25
N LYS A 2 0.94 14.93 5.52
CA LYS A 2 -0.31 14.36 6.05
C LYS A 2 -0.19 12.95 6.67
N LEU A 3 0.99 12.34 6.70
CA LEU A 3 1.23 10.99 7.21
C LEU A 3 1.87 10.95 8.62
N GLY A 4 1.97 12.12 9.28
CA GLY A 4 2.83 12.33 10.45
C GLY A 4 2.45 11.62 11.76
N PRO A 5 1.17 11.35 12.09
CA PRO A 5 0.83 10.73 13.38
C PRO A 5 0.07 9.41 13.22
N ASP A 6 0.34 8.64 12.17
CA ASP A 6 -0.31 7.35 12.00
C ASP A 6 0.47 6.28 12.80
N GLU A 7 -0.10 5.84 13.92
CA GLU A 7 0.53 4.93 14.89
C GLU A 7 1.03 3.64 14.23
N SER A 8 0.37 3.21 13.14
CA SER A 8 0.74 2.03 12.34
C SER A 8 1.74 2.32 11.21
N LEU A 9 2.24 3.54 11.04
CA LEU A 9 3.33 3.88 10.11
C LEU A 9 4.59 4.37 10.83
N THR A 10 4.55 4.46 12.17
CA THR A 10 5.68 4.86 13.01
C THR A 10 6.91 3.96 12.83
N TYR A 11 6.71 2.69 12.42
CA TYR A 11 7.81 1.75 12.13
C TYR A 11 8.35 1.86 10.69
N LEU A 12 7.70 2.63 9.82
CA LEU A 12 8.02 2.76 8.39
C LEU A 12 8.54 4.15 8.00
N LEU A 13 8.41 5.14 8.88
CA LEU A 13 8.83 6.51 8.63
C LEU A 13 9.95 6.94 9.60
N PRO A 14 10.94 7.74 9.14
CA PRO A 14 11.06 8.29 7.79
C PRO A 14 11.69 7.29 6.79
N ILE A 15 11.14 7.24 5.57
CA ILE A 15 11.73 6.52 4.43
C ILE A 15 12.94 7.35 3.99
N ALA A 16 14.14 6.94 4.42
CA ALA A 16 15.39 7.66 4.14
C ALA A 16 16.02 7.23 2.81
N ASP A 17 15.63 6.07 2.26
CA ASP A 17 16.21 5.47 1.07
C ASP A 17 15.15 4.84 0.15
N HIS A 18 15.40 4.84 -1.16
CA HIS A 18 14.52 4.24 -2.17
C HIS A 18 14.27 2.75 -1.89
N GLY A 19 15.26 2.03 -1.35
CA GLY A 19 15.12 0.62 -0.97
C GLY A 19 14.07 0.38 0.12
N GLN A 20 13.96 1.31 1.07
CA GLN A 20 13.01 1.19 2.19
C GLN A 20 11.56 1.30 1.71
N LEU A 21 11.27 2.15 0.73
CA LEU A 21 9.91 2.26 0.16
C LEU A 21 9.39 0.92 -0.37
N PHE A 22 10.24 0.17 -1.07
CA PHE A 22 9.87 -1.11 -1.65
C PHE A 22 9.65 -2.18 -0.58
N GLU A 23 10.51 -2.23 0.45
CA GLU A 23 10.30 -3.15 1.58
C GLU A 23 9.03 -2.81 2.37
N CYS A 24 8.74 -1.52 2.56
CA CYS A 24 7.52 -1.05 3.20
C CYS A 24 6.25 -1.31 2.37
N ALA A 25 6.38 -1.43 1.04
CA ALA A 25 5.25 -1.74 0.17
C ALA A 25 4.90 -3.24 0.19
N LYS A 26 5.84 -4.13 0.55
CA LYS A 26 5.64 -5.59 0.53
C LYS A 26 4.60 -6.10 1.52
N ASP A 27 4.27 -5.35 2.56
CA ASP A 27 3.26 -5.75 3.54
C ASP A 27 1.82 -5.39 3.09
N GLY A 28 1.70 -4.54 2.07
CA GLY A 28 0.45 -3.98 1.55
C GLY A 28 -0.23 -2.96 2.48
N VAL A 29 0.27 -2.76 3.71
CA VAL A 29 -0.31 -1.84 4.70
C VAL A 29 -0.06 -0.40 4.27
N LEU A 30 1.15 -0.10 3.82
CA LEU A 30 1.52 1.23 3.33
C LEU A 30 0.63 1.66 2.15
N LEU A 31 0.40 0.76 1.19
CA LEU A 31 -0.41 1.05 0.01
C LEU A 31 -1.88 1.31 0.38
N CYS A 32 -2.45 0.52 1.29
CA CYS A 32 -3.82 0.75 1.77
C CYS A 32 -3.95 2.12 2.45
N LYS A 33 -3.00 2.52 3.29
CA LYS A 33 -3.03 3.82 3.96
C LYS A 33 -2.80 4.98 2.99
N LEU A 34 -1.92 4.82 1.99
CA LEU A 34 -1.73 5.82 0.94
C LEU A 34 -3.03 6.10 0.17
N ILE A 35 -3.83 5.07 -0.12
CA ILE A 35 -5.15 5.24 -0.75
C ILE A 35 -6.07 6.06 0.15
N ASN A 36 -6.09 5.80 1.46
CA ASN A 36 -6.87 6.60 2.40
C ASN A 36 -6.38 8.06 2.52
N VAL A 37 -5.10 8.32 2.25
CA VAL A 37 -4.58 9.69 2.17
C VAL A 37 -5.03 10.39 0.89
N ALA A 38 -5.05 9.67 -0.24
CA ALA A 38 -5.54 10.19 -1.52
C ALA A 38 -7.06 10.48 -1.45
N VAL A 39 -7.83 9.52 -0.95
CA VAL A 39 -9.28 9.63 -0.76
C VAL A 39 -9.65 9.05 0.62
N PRO A 40 -9.98 9.91 1.60
CA PRO A 40 -10.37 9.48 2.94
C PRO A 40 -11.54 8.50 2.92
N GLU A 41 -11.55 7.57 3.89
CA GLU A 41 -12.63 6.59 4.07
C GLU A 41 -12.83 5.61 2.89
N THR A 42 -11.83 5.46 2.00
CA THR A 42 -11.90 4.48 0.89
C THR A 42 -11.75 3.04 1.37
N ILE A 43 -10.79 2.80 2.28
CA ILE A 43 -10.51 1.51 2.89
C ILE A 43 -10.78 1.61 4.38
N ASP A 44 -11.60 0.70 4.91
CA ASP A 44 -11.77 0.57 6.35
C ASP A 44 -10.48 0.03 6.98
N GLU A 45 -9.82 0.82 7.82
CA GLU A 45 -8.56 0.41 8.44
C GLU A 45 -8.69 -0.86 9.30
N ARG A 46 -9.90 -1.21 9.74
CA ARG A 46 -10.18 -2.43 10.50
C ARG A 46 -10.03 -3.71 9.67
N VAL A 47 -10.11 -3.62 8.34
CA VAL A 47 -9.91 -4.77 7.45
C VAL A 47 -8.45 -4.94 7.03
N ILE A 48 -7.59 -3.97 7.33
CA ILE A 48 -6.17 -4.04 6.99
C ILE A 48 -5.46 -4.94 8.01
N ASN A 49 -4.74 -5.94 7.50
CA ASN A 49 -3.86 -6.75 8.35
C ASN A 49 -2.58 -5.97 8.65
N VAL A 50 -2.57 -5.19 9.74
CA VAL A 50 -1.45 -4.32 10.14
C VAL A 50 -0.14 -5.07 10.41
N ASN A 51 -0.21 -6.34 10.82
CA ASN A 51 0.97 -7.19 11.00
C ASN A 51 0.77 -8.53 10.26
N PRO A 52 0.98 -8.56 8.94
CA PRO A 52 0.74 -9.75 8.15
C PRO A 52 1.81 -10.81 8.44
N ARG A 53 1.43 -11.88 9.13
CA ARG A 53 2.34 -12.99 9.49
C ARG A 53 2.54 -14.03 8.39
N ASN A 54 1.61 -14.09 7.43
CA ASN A 54 1.56 -15.07 6.35
C ASN A 54 1.40 -14.38 5.00
N THR A 55 1.91 -15.00 3.93
CA THR A 55 1.77 -14.51 2.55
C THR A 55 0.31 -14.31 2.15
N PHE A 56 -0.62 -15.11 2.69
CA PHE A 56 -2.07 -14.93 2.45
C PHE A 56 -2.58 -13.56 2.93
N HIS A 57 -2.21 -13.13 4.15
CA HIS A 57 -2.62 -11.83 4.68
C HIS A 57 -2.01 -10.68 3.87
N VAL A 58 -0.77 -10.86 3.43
CA VAL A 58 -0.12 -9.90 2.52
C VAL A 58 -0.90 -9.79 1.21
N THR A 59 -1.26 -10.92 0.59
CA THR A 59 -2.07 -10.95 -0.64
C THR A 59 -3.43 -10.29 -0.43
N GLU A 60 -4.09 -10.50 0.70
CA GLU A 60 -5.36 -9.82 1.04
C GLU A 60 -5.20 -8.31 1.13
N ASN A 61 -4.17 -7.81 1.83
CA ASN A 61 -3.88 -6.38 1.90
C ASN A 61 -3.66 -5.77 0.50
N HIS A 62 -2.89 -6.43 -0.36
CA HIS A 62 -2.67 -5.96 -1.73
C HIS A 62 -3.93 -5.98 -2.59
N ASN A 63 -4.76 -7.02 -2.46
CA ASN A 63 -6.03 -7.08 -3.17
C ASN A 63 -6.98 -5.97 -2.71
N LEU A 64 -7.02 -5.67 -1.40
CA LEU A 64 -7.77 -4.53 -0.85
C LEU A 64 -7.29 -3.21 -1.47
N ALA A 65 -5.97 -2.96 -1.46
CA ALA A 65 -5.40 -1.77 -2.07
C ALA A 65 -5.74 -1.65 -3.57
N LEU A 66 -5.57 -2.73 -4.34
CA LEU A 66 -5.83 -2.70 -5.78
C LEU A 66 -7.31 -2.49 -6.12
N ASN A 67 -8.22 -3.11 -5.36
CA ASN A 67 -9.65 -2.92 -5.55
C ASN A 67 -10.09 -1.52 -5.17
N ALA A 68 -9.58 -0.99 -4.05
CA ALA A 68 -9.83 0.38 -3.63
C ALA A 68 -9.31 1.39 -4.65
N ALA A 69 -8.07 1.21 -5.14
CA ALA A 69 -7.49 2.05 -6.19
C ALA A 69 -8.33 2.05 -7.47
N LYS A 70 -8.87 0.90 -7.89
CA LYS A 70 -9.81 0.83 -9.02
C LYS A 70 -11.12 1.57 -8.75
N SER A 71 -11.67 1.45 -7.55
CA SER A 71 -12.92 2.12 -7.16
C SER A 71 -12.82 3.65 -7.16
N ILE A 72 -11.64 4.20 -6.85
CA ILE A 72 -11.38 5.65 -6.91
C ILE A 72 -10.95 6.12 -8.32
N GLY A 73 -10.78 5.20 -9.28
CA GLY A 73 -10.49 5.51 -10.68
C GLY A 73 -9.00 5.54 -11.06
N LEU A 74 -8.10 4.98 -10.24
CA LEU A 74 -6.69 4.83 -10.64
C LEU A 74 -6.53 3.81 -11.76
N THR A 75 -5.54 4.05 -12.61
CA THR A 75 -5.19 3.14 -13.71
C THR A 75 -4.32 2.01 -13.17
N VAL A 76 -4.97 0.94 -12.73
CA VAL A 76 -4.34 -0.31 -12.29
C VAL A 76 -4.43 -1.35 -13.40
N VAL A 77 -3.74 -1.11 -14.52
CA VAL A 77 -3.74 -2.03 -15.67
C VAL A 77 -2.57 -3.01 -15.51
N ASN A 78 -2.87 -4.31 -15.55
CA ASN A 78 -1.90 -5.41 -15.45
C ASN A 78 -1.04 -5.45 -14.17
N ILE A 79 -1.49 -4.86 -13.04
CA ILE A 79 -0.82 -5.04 -11.74
C ILE A 79 -1.57 -6.10 -10.93
N GLY A 80 -0.89 -7.19 -10.60
CA GLY A 80 -1.38 -8.22 -9.67
C GLY A 80 -0.89 -7.98 -8.25
N SER A 81 -1.52 -8.64 -7.26
CA SER A 81 -1.04 -8.65 -5.88
C SER A 81 0.36 -9.27 -5.77
N GLN A 82 0.66 -10.28 -6.60
CA GLN A 82 1.98 -10.91 -6.68
C GLN A 82 3.10 -9.93 -7.09
N ASP A 83 2.82 -9.03 -8.05
CA ASP A 83 3.80 -8.03 -8.49
C ASP A 83 4.18 -7.05 -7.38
N LEU A 84 3.22 -6.75 -6.49
CA LEU A 84 3.42 -5.87 -5.35
C LEU A 84 4.11 -6.58 -4.19
N ILE A 85 3.83 -7.88 -3.99
CA ILE A 85 4.55 -8.75 -3.05
C ILE A 85 6.03 -8.86 -3.43
N GLU A 86 6.32 -8.96 -4.72
CA GLU A 86 7.68 -8.94 -5.26
C GLU A 86 8.31 -7.54 -5.25
N ALA A 87 7.55 -6.51 -4.85
CA ALA A 87 7.93 -5.12 -4.81
C ALA A 87 8.59 -4.63 -6.11
N ARG A 88 8.00 -5.00 -7.26
CA ARG A 88 8.53 -4.64 -8.58
C ARG A 88 8.59 -3.11 -8.71
N PRO A 89 9.79 -2.50 -8.79
CA PRO A 89 9.94 -1.06 -8.55
C PRO A 89 9.10 -0.16 -9.45
N HIS A 90 9.01 -0.51 -10.73
CA HIS A 90 8.26 0.24 -11.74
C HIS A 90 6.74 0.23 -11.51
N LEU A 91 6.20 -0.86 -10.95
CA LEU A 91 4.76 -0.99 -10.70
C LEU A 91 4.37 -0.29 -9.40
N VAL A 92 5.17 -0.48 -8.34
CA VAL A 92 4.96 0.20 -7.05
C VAL A 92 5.06 1.71 -7.24
N LEU A 93 6.11 2.20 -7.92
CA LEU A 93 6.28 3.63 -8.18
C LEU A 93 5.16 4.19 -9.07
N GLY A 94 4.72 3.44 -10.08
CA GLY A 94 3.62 3.85 -10.95
C GLY A 94 2.27 3.94 -10.24
N LEU A 95 2.03 3.10 -9.22
CA LEU A 95 0.84 3.18 -8.37
C LEU A 95 0.94 4.36 -7.39
N VAL A 96 2.09 4.51 -6.72
CA VAL A 96 2.33 5.62 -5.78
C VAL A 96 2.26 6.99 -6.47
N TRP A 97 2.74 7.11 -7.71
CA TRP A 97 2.67 8.35 -8.48
C TRP A 97 1.23 8.81 -8.79
N GLN A 98 0.28 7.89 -8.86
CA GLN A 98 -1.11 8.20 -9.19
C GLN A 98 -1.94 8.62 -7.97
N MET A 99 -1.44 8.41 -6.74
CA MET A 99 -2.11 8.72 -5.47
C MET A 99 -1.67 10.08 -4.94
#